data_AF-A0A7C5RV62-F1
#
_entry.id   AF-A0A7C5RV62-F1
#
_cell.length_a   1.000
_cell.length_b   1.000
_cell.length_c   1.000
_cell.angle_alpha   90.00
_cell.angle_beta   90.00
_cell.angle_gamma   90.00
#
_symmetry.space_group_name_H-M   'P 1'
#
loop_
_entity.id
_entity.type
_entity.pdbx_description
1 polymer ?
#
loop_
_entity_poly.entity_id
_entity_poly.type
_entity_poly.pdbx_seq_one_letter_code
_entity_poly.pdbx_strand_id
1 'polypeptide(L)'
;FQPPKYATAYDAVVDLALSEEMEAVLRKEPRLVFALPIDLNTYAPMHNRAFCKDWTGIPERDLVGNRVKRFFWDQRVLVRGARVGLGATAERLPNMATRQQFLEAGCDLRESPRQREQFLVQTYARDTGEVMTVITVPLFVKGQRWGAALVGWKEEA
;
A
#
# COMPACT_ATOMS: atom_id res chain seq x y z
N PHE A 1 9.25 16.08 8.95
CA PHE A 1 8.39 14.97 9.41
C PHE A 1 9.18 13.67 9.31
N GLN A 2 9.18 12.84 10.36
CA GLN A 2 9.83 11.53 10.33
C GLN A 2 8.74 10.46 10.45
N PRO A 3 8.64 9.51 9.51
CA PRO A 3 9.41 9.40 8.26
C PRO A 3 9.07 10.53 7.25
N PRO A 4 9.94 10.85 6.27
CA PRO A 4 9.70 11.94 5.31
C PRO A 4 8.40 11.81 4.51
N LYS A 5 7.87 12.95 4.06
CA LYS A 5 6.73 13.04 3.13
C LYS A 5 7.22 13.25 1.70
N TYR A 6 6.53 12.65 0.74
CA TYR A 6 6.84 12.68 -0.68
C TYR A 6 5.62 13.12 -1.47
N ALA A 7 5.86 13.56 -2.70
CA ALA A 7 4.81 13.89 -3.65
C ALA A 7 5.16 13.32 -5.02
N THR A 8 4.14 13.14 -5.87
CA THR A 8 4.32 12.82 -7.28
C THR A 8 3.64 13.89 -8.12
N ALA A 9 3.87 13.91 -9.43
CA ALA A 9 3.19 14.87 -10.31
C ALA A 9 1.66 14.68 -10.39
N TYR A 10 1.14 13.53 -9.92
CA TYR A 10 -0.28 13.17 -10.07
C TYR A 10 -1.03 13.05 -8.74
N ASP A 11 -0.34 12.99 -7.59
CA ASP A 11 -0.98 12.57 -6.36
C ASP A 11 -2.03 13.57 -5.85
N ALA A 12 -1.76 14.88 -5.95
CA ALA A 12 -2.71 15.94 -5.61
C ALA A 12 -4.00 15.91 -6.45
N VAL A 13 -3.97 15.26 -7.62
CA VAL A 13 -5.15 15.13 -8.50
C VAL A 13 -6.04 13.97 -8.06
N VAL A 14 -5.49 12.97 -7.36
CA VAL A 14 -6.20 11.71 -7.07
C VAL A 14 -6.39 11.43 -5.59
N ASP A 15 -5.63 12.05 -4.69
CA ASP A 15 -5.57 11.67 -3.28
C ASP A 15 -6.92 11.80 -2.55
N LEU A 16 -7.66 12.89 -2.74
CA LEU A 16 -8.97 13.11 -2.11
C LEU A 16 -10.03 12.13 -2.64
N ALA A 17 -10.08 11.95 -3.96
CA ALA A 17 -11.03 11.02 -4.58
C ALA A 17 -10.74 9.57 -4.15
N LEU A 18 -9.47 9.15 -4.18
CA LEU A 18 -9.06 7.84 -3.68
C LEU A 18 -9.33 7.69 -2.18
N SER A 19 -9.15 8.75 -1.40
CA SER A 19 -9.50 8.76 0.03
C SER A 19 -10.96 8.42 0.28
N GLU A 20 -11.87 9.10 -0.42
CA GLU A 20 -13.30 8.82 -0.24
C GLU A 20 -13.68 7.38 -0.66
N GLU A 21 -13.07 6.85 -1.73
CA GLU A 21 -13.30 5.47 -2.14
C GLU A 21 -12.81 4.45 -1.09
N MET A 22 -11.63 4.66 -0.50
CA MET A 22 -11.12 3.76 0.54
C MET A 22 -11.94 3.87 1.84
N GLU A 23 -12.49 5.04 2.14
CA GLU A 23 -13.43 5.24 3.25
C GLU A 23 -14.75 4.51 2.98
N ALA A 24 -15.24 4.53 1.74
CA ALA A 24 -16.42 3.78 1.34
C ALA A 24 -16.23 2.26 1.52
N VAL A 25 -15.02 1.74 1.29
CA VAL A 25 -14.68 0.35 1.59
C VAL A 25 -14.81 0.05 3.09
N LEU A 26 -14.26 0.92 3.96
CA LEU A 26 -14.38 0.73 5.41
C LEU A 26 -15.83 0.81 5.91
N ARG A 27 -16.66 1.68 5.32
CA ARG A 27 -18.09 1.75 5.66
C ARG A 27 -18.85 0.47 5.32
N LYS A 28 -18.41 -0.27 4.30
CA LYS A 28 -19.06 -1.54 3.88
C LYS A 28 -18.66 -2.73 4.75
N GLU A 29 -17.45 -2.72 5.28
CA GLU A 29 -16.96 -3.79 6.18
C GLU A 29 -16.27 -3.16 7.40
N PRO A 30 -17.02 -2.91 8.49
CA PRO A 30 -16.50 -2.25 9.69
C PRO A 30 -15.37 -3.00 10.41
N ARG A 31 -15.16 -4.29 10.11
CA ARG A 31 -14.03 -5.06 10.68
C ARG A 31 -12.69 -4.69 10.04
N LEU A 32 -12.70 -4.03 8.88
CA LEU A 32 -11.47 -3.53 8.27
C LEU A 32 -10.89 -2.37 9.08
N VAL A 33 -9.60 -2.47 9.37
CA VAL A 33 -8.81 -1.42 10.02
C VAL A 33 -8.35 -0.37 9.00
N PHE A 34 -8.07 -0.80 7.76
CA PHE A 34 -7.67 0.11 6.69
C PHE A 34 -7.95 -0.48 5.30
N ALA A 35 -8.05 0.42 4.32
CA ALA A 35 -8.02 0.16 2.88
C ALA A 35 -7.02 1.15 2.25
N LEU A 36 -6.03 0.64 1.53
CA LEU A 36 -4.86 1.43 1.12
C LEU A 36 -4.37 1.01 -0.27
N PRO A 37 -4.32 1.91 -1.26
CA PRO A 37 -3.55 1.74 -2.48
C PRO A 37 -2.09 2.16 -2.26
N ILE A 38 -1.15 1.33 -2.69
CA ILE A 38 0.28 1.63 -2.73
C ILE A 38 0.90 1.29 -4.08
N ASP A 39 1.91 2.04 -4.52
CA ASP A 39 2.64 1.73 -5.75
C ASP A 39 3.59 0.51 -5.57
N LEU A 40 4.29 0.09 -6.64
CA LEU A 40 5.27 -1.01 -6.60
C LEU A 40 6.46 -0.80 -5.66
N ASN A 41 6.68 0.44 -5.21
CA ASN A 41 7.70 0.84 -4.26
C ASN A 41 7.13 1.13 -2.87
N THR A 42 5.84 0.83 -2.65
CA THR A 42 5.06 1.07 -1.43
C THR A 42 4.75 2.53 -1.11
N TYR A 43 4.78 3.43 -2.11
CA TYR A 43 4.30 4.79 -1.95
C TYR A 43 2.79 4.81 -1.75
N ALA A 44 2.32 5.45 -0.69
CA ALA A 44 0.91 5.74 -0.47
C ALA A 44 0.60 7.23 -0.75
N PRO A 45 -0.15 7.56 -1.82
CA PRO A 45 -0.53 8.95 -2.12
C PRO A 45 -1.61 9.49 -1.18
N MET A 46 -2.39 8.61 -0.54
CA MET A 46 -3.42 8.92 0.45
C MET A 46 -3.43 7.85 1.55
N HIS A 47 -4.24 8.05 2.59
CA HIS A 47 -4.64 6.97 3.51
C HIS A 47 -6.06 7.25 4.02
N ASN A 48 -6.74 6.27 4.63
CA ASN A 48 -7.96 6.50 5.40
C ASN A 48 -7.81 7.64 6.42
N ARG A 49 -8.89 8.36 6.69
CA ARG A 49 -8.95 9.54 7.57
C ARG A 49 -8.38 9.30 8.97
N ALA A 50 -8.52 8.08 9.49
CA ALA A 50 -7.95 7.68 10.77
C ALA A 50 -6.42 7.86 10.82
N PHE A 51 -5.74 7.79 9.68
CA PHE A 51 -4.29 7.89 9.52
C PHE A 51 -3.84 9.16 8.79
N CYS A 52 -4.70 10.19 8.77
CA CYS A 52 -4.41 11.52 8.22
C CYS A 52 -4.54 12.61 9.29
N LYS A 53 -4.04 12.36 10.51
CA LYS A 53 -4.07 13.33 11.60
C LYS A 53 -3.06 14.46 11.39
N ASP A 54 -3.37 15.64 11.91
CA ASP A 54 -2.48 16.79 11.89
C ASP A 54 -1.15 16.49 12.56
N TRP A 55 -0.12 17.20 12.11
CA TRP A 55 1.22 17.07 12.67
C TRP A 55 1.27 17.72 14.06
N THR A 56 1.60 16.90 15.07
CA THR A 56 1.64 17.33 16.47
C THR A 56 3.05 17.68 16.97
N GLY A 57 4.10 17.23 16.26
CA GLY A 57 5.49 17.37 16.69
C GLY A 57 5.96 16.26 17.64
N ILE A 58 5.05 15.36 18.06
CA ILE A 58 5.33 14.22 18.95
C ILE A 58 5.53 12.97 18.07
N PRO A 59 6.78 12.45 17.92
CA PRO A 59 7.10 11.42 16.94
C PRO A 59 6.21 10.17 17.01
N GLU A 60 5.88 9.70 18.22
CA GLU A 60 5.10 8.48 18.44
C GLU A 60 3.65 8.65 17.96
N ARG A 61 3.07 9.83 18.21
CA ARG A 61 1.71 10.17 17.76
C ARG A 61 1.67 10.38 16.25
N ASP A 62 2.67 11.07 15.73
CA ASP A 62 2.80 11.39 14.32
C ASP A 62 3.02 10.15 13.45
N LEU A 63 3.85 9.21 13.91
CA LEU A 63 4.16 7.96 13.21
C LEU A 63 2.93 7.09 12.98
N VAL A 64 2.06 7.01 14.00
CA VAL A 64 0.82 6.21 14.00
C VAL A 64 -0.32 6.97 13.33
N GLY A 65 -0.51 8.25 13.68
CA GLY A 65 -1.64 9.06 13.26
C GLY A 65 -1.52 9.67 11.85
N ASN A 66 -0.32 9.76 11.29
CA ASN A 66 -0.10 10.36 9.97
C ASN A 66 0.74 9.46 9.05
N ARG A 67 0.04 8.65 8.25
CA ARG A 67 0.61 7.62 7.36
C ARG A 67 0.41 7.90 5.88
N VAL A 68 0.04 9.13 5.53
CA VAL A 68 -0.17 9.60 4.14
C VAL A 68 1.13 10.11 3.50
N LYS A 69 1.22 10.14 2.18
CA LYS A 69 2.33 10.73 1.40
C LYS A 69 3.70 10.16 1.78
N ARG A 70 3.79 8.85 2.05
CA ARG A 70 5.04 8.21 2.49
C ARG A 70 5.23 6.83 1.86
N PHE A 71 6.46 6.32 1.95
CA PHE A 71 6.78 4.94 1.65
C PHE A 71 6.70 4.05 2.90
N PHE A 72 6.52 2.74 2.71
CA PHE A 72 6.49 1.73 3.76
C PHE A 72 7.56 0.65 3.56
N TRP A 73 8.80 1.06 3.29
CA TRP A 73 9.92 0.17 3.04
C TRP A 73 10.30 -0.74 4.23
N ASP A 74 9.99 -0.27 5.43
CA ASP A 74 10.10 -0.98 6.70
C ASP A 74 9.10 -2.14 6.83
N GLN A 75 7.99 -2.09 6.08
CA GLN A 75 6.92 -3.08 6.16
C GLN A 75 7.07 -4.11 5.04
N ARG A 76 7.85 -5.17 5.31
CA ARG A 76 8.09 -6.26 4.35
C ARG A 76 6.82 -6.89 3.79
N VAL A 77 5.76 -6.98 4.61
CA VAL A 77 4.43 -7.44 4.20
C VAL A 77 3.85 -6.58 3.07
N LEU A 78 4.01 -5.26 3.15
CA LEU A 78 3.56 -4.32 2.12
C LEU A 78 4.44 -4.36 0.88
N VAL A 79 5.77 -4.51 1.03
CA VAL A 79 6.69 -4.65 -0.12
C VAL A 79 6.34 -5.90 -0.94
N ARG A 80 6.15 -7.04 -0.25
CA ARG A 80 5.75 -8.29 -0.88
C ARG A 80 4.35 -8.19 -1.50
N GLY A 81 3.40 -7.57 -0.79
CA GLY A 81 2.04 -7.34 -1.28
C GLY A 81 2.00 -6.47 -2.55
N ALA A 82 2.70 -5.34 -2.56
CA ALA A 82 2.77 -4.44 -3.71
C ALA A 82 3.20 -5.16 -5.00
N ARG A 83 4.07 -6.16 -4.86
CA ARG A 83 4.71 -6.90 -5.95
C ARG A 83 4.10 -8.30 -6.18
N VAL A 84 2.94 -8.59 -5.59
CA VAL A 84 2.23 -9.86 -5.80
C VAL A 84 2.04 -10.17 -7.29
N GLY A 85 2.29 -11.42 -7.68
CA GLY A 85 2.14 -11.89 -9.04
C GLY A 85 3.26 -11.47 -10.02
N LEU A 86 4.26 -10.71 -9.57
CA LEU A 86 5.41 -10.29 -10.41
C LEU A 86 6.62 -11.24 -10.33
N GLY A 87 6.52 -12.31 -9.55
CA GLY A 87 7.59 -13.30 -9.38
C GLY A 87 8.60 -12.95 -8.27
N ALA A 88 9.38 -13.95 -7.84
CA ALA A 88 10.27 -13.84 -6.68
C ALA A 88 11.46 -12.87 -6.87
N THR A 89 11.80 -12.52 -8.11
CA THR A 89 12.83 -11.50 -8.38
C THR A 89 12.32 -10.10 -8.06
N ALA A 90 11.02 -9.85 -8.29
CA ALA A 90 10.41 -8.55 -8.00
C ALA A 90 10.54 -8.19 -6.52
N GLU A 91 10.33 -9.15 -5.59
CA GLU A 91 10.47 -8.92 -4.15
C GLU A 91 11.89 -8.51 -3.73
N ARG A 92 12.91 -8.87 -4.51
CA ARG A 92 14.33 -8.59 -4.25
C ARG A 92 14.84 -7.29 -4.86
N LEU A 93 14.05 -6.65 -5.72
CA LEU A 93 14.41 -5.34 -6.27
C LEU A 93 14.53 -4.30 -5.14
N PRO A 94 15.45 -3.33 -5.26
CA PRO A 94 15.63 -2.31 -4.24
C PRO A 94 14.37 -1.45 -4.06
N ASN A 95 14.36 -0.67 -2.97
CA ASN A 95 13.41 0.42 -2.83
C ASN A 95 13.63 1.44 -3.95
N MET A 96 12.57 2.13 -4.38
CA MET A 96 12.62 3.07 -5.49
C MET A 96 13.08 2.44 -6.81
N ALA A 97 12.84 1.14 -6.99
CA ALA A 97 13.12 0.46 -8.25
C ALA A 97 12.35 1.13 -9.39
N THR A 98 13.06 1.43 -10.47
CA THR A 98 12.47 2.03 -11.66
C THR A 98 11.67 0.99 -12.41
N ARG A 99 10.72 1.46 -13.23
CA ARG A 99 9.95 0.60 -14.13
C ARG A 99 10.86 -0.27 -15.00
N GLN A 100 11.98 0.28 -15.48
CA GLN A 100 12.94 -0.43 -16.30
C GLN A 100 13.57 -1.61 -15.55
N GLN A 101 13.93 -1.42 -14.27
CA GLN A 101 14.49 -2.50 -13.44
C GLN A 101 13.47 -3.63 -13.19
N PHE A 102 12.18 -3.31 -13.07
CA PHE A 102 11.15 -4.35 -13.01
C PHE A 102 11.10 -5.18 -14.31
N LEU A 103 11.17 -4.53 -15.47
CA LEU A 103 11.16 -5.20 -16.76
C LEU A 103 12.41 -6.07 -16.96
N GLU A 104 13.59 -5.56 -16.60
CA GLU A 104 14.86 -6.30 -16.65
C GLU A 104 14.88 -7.49 -15.69
N ALA A 105 14.18 -7.41 -14.56
CA ALA A 105 13.96 -8.52 -13.65
C ALA A 105 12.94 -9.56 -14.17
N GLY A 106 12.41 -9.38 -15.38
CA GLY A 106 11.44 -10.27 -16.00
C GLY A 106 10.00 -10.10 -15.52
N CYS A 107 9.68 -8.99 -14.84
CA CYS A 107 8.33 -8.74 -14.35
C CYS A 107 7.42 -8.36 -15.53
N ASP A 108 6.31 -9.07 -15.71
CA ASP A 108 5.26 -8.61 -16.61
C ASP A 108 4.42 -7.54 -15.90
N LEU A 109 4.49 -6.30 -16.39
CA LEU A 109 3.73 -5.17 -15.85
C LEU A 109 2.44 -4.91 -16.63
N ARG A 110 2.12 -5.72 -17.65
CA ARG A 110 0.91 -5.53 -18.46
C ARG A 110 -0.27 -6.17 -17.77
N GLU A 111 -1.37 -5.46 -17.75
CA GLU A 111 -2.63 -5.98 -17.27
C GLU A 111 -3.08 -7.19 -18.09
N SER A 112 -3.47 -8.26 -17.40
CA SER A 112 -4.06 -9.45 -18.01
C SER A 112 -5.06 -10.10 -17.04
N PRO A 113 -6.00 -10.94 -17.52
CA PRO A 113 -6.92 -11.67 -16.66
C PRO A 113 -6.19 -12.46 -15.57
N ARG A 114 -5.13 -13.18 -15.96
CA ARG A 114 -4.28 -13.94 -15.02
C ARG A 114 -3.69 -13.07 -13.91
N GLN A 115 -3.28 -11.83 -14.24
CA GLN A 115 -2.76 -10.92 -13.22
C GLN A 115 -3.85 -10.37 -12.31
N ARG A 116 -5.06 -10.10 -12.82
CA ARG A 116 -6.20 -9.63 -12.01
C ARG A 116 -6.69 -10.68 -11.01
N GLU A 117 -6.49 -11.96 -11.30
CA GLU A 117 -6.83 -13.07 -10.41
C GLU A 117 -5.79 -13.31 -9.31
N GLN A 118 -4.61 -12.66 -9.37
CA GLN A 118 -3.62 -12.80 -8.31
C GLN A 118 -4.10 -12.06 -7.07
N PHE A 119 -3.83 -12.64 -5.90
CA PHE A 119 -3.96 -11.97 -4.63
C PHE A 119 -2.98 -12.58 -3.64
N LEU A 120 -2.73 -11.88 -2.54
CA LEU A 120 -1.89 -12.37 -1.47
C LEU A 120 -2.54 -12.08 -0.13
N VAL A 121 -2.69 -13.13 0.69
CA VAL A 121 -3.13 -13.03 2.08
C VAL A 121 -1.92 -13.21 2.98
N GLN A 122 -1.71 -12.30 3.91
CA GLN A 122 -0.60 -12.36 4.88
C GLN A 122 -1.11 -12.03 6.27
N THR A 123 -0.75 -12.86 7.25
CA THR A 123 -0.95 -12.58 8.66
C THR A 123 0.40 -12.30 9.29
N TYR A 124 0.51 -11.21 10.04
CA TYR A 124 1.75 -10.77 10.66
C TYR A 124 1.51 -10.06 11.98
N ALA A 125 2.46 -10.18 12.91
CA ALA A 125 2.49 -9.38 14.12
C ALA A 125 3.03 -7.98 13.79
N ARG A 126 2.33 -6.95 14.27
CA ARG A 126 2.83 -5.57 14.27
C ARG A 126 3.71 -5.34 15.48
N ASP A 127 4.50 -4.26 15.43
CA ASP A 127 5.35 -3.82 16.55
C ASP A 127 4.53 -3.50 17.82
N THR A 128 3.22 -3.27 17.68
CA THR A 128 2.28 -3.04 18.80
C THR A 128 1.85 -4.34 19.49
N GLY A 129 2.27 -5.51 19.02
CA GLY A 129 1.79 -6.82 19.47
C GLY A 129 0.46 -7.25 18.85
N GLU A 130 -0.19 -6.38 18.07
CA GLU A 130 -1.42 -6.73 17.35
C GLU A 130 -1.13 -7.65 16.16
N VAL A 131 -1.93 -8.71 16.02
CA VAL A 131 -1.92 -9.56 14.82
C VAL A 131 -2.83 -8.94 13.76
N MET A 132 -2.28 -8.73 12.57
CA MET A 132 -2.97 -8.14 11.44
C MET A 132 -2.98 -9.14 10.29
N THR A 133 -4.15 -9.36 9.70
CA THR A 133 -4.27 -10.05 8.41
C THR A 133 -4.56 -9.03 7.32
N VAL A 134 -3.86 -9.13 6.19
CA VAL A 134 -4.02 -8.26 5.03
C VAL A 134 -4.28 -9.09 3.78
N ILE A 135 -5.29 -8.71 3.01
CA ILE A 135 -5.49 -9.18 1.63
C ILE A 135 -4.99 -8.09 0.70
N THR A 136 -4.15 -8.47 -0.25
CA THR A 136 -3.57 -7.59 -1.26
C THR A 136 -4.00 -8.02 -2.65
N VAL A 137 -4.51 -7.08 -3.44
CA VAL A 137 -4.90 -7.29 -4.83
C VAL A 137 -4.16 -6.35 -5.77
N PRO A 138 -3.78 -6.82 -6.96
CA PRO A 138 -3.23 -6.01 -8.01
C PRO A 138 -4.06 -4.78 -8.42
N LEU A 139 -3.46 -3.58 -8.40
CA LEU A 139 -4.01 -2.37 -9.00
C LEU A 139 -3.32 -2.01 -10.33
N PHE A 140 -4.13 -1.71 -11.33
CA PHE A 140 -3.71 -1.33 -12.68
C PHE A 140 -4.25 0.04 -13.06
N VAL A 141 -3.47 0.78 -13.83
CA VAL A 141 -3.85 2.07 -14.40
C VAL A 141 -3.51 2.03 -15.89
N LYS A 142 -4.51 2.27 -16.75
CA LYS A 142 -4.36 2.26 -18.22
C LYS A 142 -3.67 0.99 -18.77
N GLY A 143 -4.08 -0.19 -18.31
CA GLY A 143 -3.52 -1.45 -18.78
C GLY A 143 -2.14 -1.80 -18.20
N GLN A 144 -1.66 -1.05 -17.20
CA GLN A 144 -0.32 -1.23 -16.64
C GLN A 144 -0.36 -1.35 -15.12
N ARG A 145 0.49 -2.23 -14.59
CA ARG A 145 0.71 -2.42 -13.15
C ARG A 145 1.21 -1.12 -12.54
N TRP A 146 0.41 -0.54 -11.66
CA TRP A 146 0.79 0.64 -10.87
C TRP A 146 1.33 0.23 -9.50
N GLY A 147 0.68 -0.77 -8.89
CA GLY A 147 0.95 -1.19 -7.52
C GLY A 147 -0.17 -2.09 -7.02
N ALA A 148 -0.50 -2.08 -5.75
CA ALA A 148 -1.56 -2.91 -5.20
C ALA A 148 -2.53 -2.11 -4.34
N ALA A 149 -3.76 -2.59 -4.22
CA ALA A 149 -4.69 -2.18 -3.18
C ALA A 149 -4.71 -3.26 -2.10
N LEU A 150 -4.73 -2.85 -0.84
CA LEU A 150 -4.76 -3.78 0.28
C LEU A 150 -5.82 -3.37 1.29
N VAL A 151 -6.46 -4.37 1.89
CA VAL A 151 -7.35 -4.20 3.04
C VAL A 151 -6.84 -5.06 4.18
N GLY A 152 -6.87 -4.53 5.40
CA GLY A 152 -6.40 -5.26 6.58
C GLY A 152 -7.41 -5.25 7.71
N TRP A 153 -7.48 -6.35 8.44
CA TRP A 153 -8.28 -6.51 9.65
C TRP A 153 -7.44 -7.13 10.75
N LYS A 154 -7.83 -6.87 12.00
CA LYS A 154 -7.31 -7.57 13.16
C LYS A 154 -8.20 -8.76 13.47
N GLU A 155 -7.63 -9.82 14.02
CA GLU A 155 -8.42 -10.89 14.62
C GLU A 155 -9.09 -10.29 15.88
N GLU A 156 -10.41 -10.43 16.00
CA GLU A 156 -11.12 -10.03 17.22
C GLU A 156 -10.73 -11.01 18.34
N ALA A 157 -10.53 -10.47 19.55
CA ALA A 157 -10.51 -11.28 20.76
C ALA A 157 -11.95 -11.62 21.17
#